data_AF-A0A9P8GL12-F1
#
_entry.id   AF-A0A9P8GL12-F1
#
_cell.length_a   1.000
_cell.length_b   1.000
_cell.length_c   1.000
_cell.angle_alpha   90.00
_cell.angle_beta   90.00
_cell.angle_gamma   90.00
#
_symmetry.space_group_name_H-M   'P 1'
#
loop_
_entity.id
_entity.type
_entity.pdbx_description
1 polymer ?
#
loop_
_entity_poly.entity_id
_entity_poly.type
_entity_poly.pdbx_seq_one_letter_code
_entity_poly.pdbx_strand_id
1 'polypeptide(L)'
;MLEQPRPSDNHHVLMVFSMMLAILAFAFPHACDTPPDFDGILDLFSLMRGCKTVWFLNPESLAGTALAQWIKATFAGHPIKMKPEVDHQFQILRARLKDPADILATDQLVDFIHKELATSSDGVSNIGRWPTMVSDAFWLRVQNHEVDSLLVLSHYSVVLGAPNFRWWTTNWDSILLRAVNSALSEHDKKLIEWDYPAMMKFADSYKEE
;
A
#
# COMPACT_ATOMS: atom_id res chain seq x y z
N MET A 1 -40.45 -21.45 3.42
CA MET A 1 -40.12 -20.26 2.60
C MET A 1 -38.74 -19.81 3.01
N LEU A 2 -37.73 -20.03 2.17
CA LEU A 2 -36.42 -19.41 2.36
C LEU A 2 -36.58 -17.96 1.93
N GLU A 3 -36.42 -17.02 2.86
CA GLU A 3 -36.31 -15.59 2.51
C GLU A 3 -35.14 -15.46 1.53
N GLN A 4 -35.44 -15.07 0.29
CA GLN A 4 -34.39 -14.63 -0.62
C GLN A 4 -33.80 -13.34 -0.05
N PRO A 5 -32.47 -13.25 0.15
CA PRO A 5 -31.85 -12.05 0.65
C PRO A 5 -32.18 -10.89 -0.29
N ARG A 6 -32.56 -9.73 0.28
CA ARG A 6 -32.77 -8.53 -0.52
C ARG A 6 -31.46 -8.20 -1.23
N PRO A 7 -31.50 -7.59 -2.43
CA PRO A 7 -30.29 -7.20 -3.15
C PRO A 7 -29.30 -6.48 -2.23
N SER A 8 -29.77 -5.53 -1.41
CA SER A 8 -28.98 -4.78 -0.42
C SER A 8 -28.14 -5.64 0.53
N ASP A 9 -28.66 -6.79 0.98
CA ASP A 9 -28.01 -7.63 1.98
C ASP A 9 -26.79 -8.36 1.40
N ASN A 10 -26.90 -8.81 0.14
CA ASN A 10 -25.78 -9.41 -0.59
C ASN A 10 -24.62 -8.42 -0.80
N HIS A 11 -24.91 -7.12 -0.97
CA HIS A 11 -23.87 -6.09 -1.16
C HIS A 11 -23.08 -5.84 0.12
N HIS A 12 -23.77 -5.74 1.26
CA HIS A 12 -23.09 -5.58 2.56
C HIS A 12 -22.19 -6.78 2.87
N VAL A 13 -22.65 -8.00 2.57
CA VAL A 13 -21.85 -9.23 2.74
C VAL A 13 -20.60 -9.21 1.85
N LEU A 14 -20.74 -8.90 0.56
CA LEU A 14 -19.60 -8.82 -0.37
C LEU A 14 -18.56 -7.79 0.10
N MET A 15 -19.04 -6.65 0.59
CA MET A 15 -18.14 -5.58 1.02
C MET A 15 -17.41 -5.93 2.33
N VAL A 16 -18.12 -6.49 3.33
CA VAL A 16 -17.48 -6.99 4.56
C VAL A 16 -16.46 -8.09 4.21
N PHE A 17 -16.82 -9.00 3.30
CA PHE A 17 -15.92 -10.03 2.82
C PHE A 17 -14.66 -9.45 2.15
N SER A 18 -14.80 -8.44 1.28
CA SER A 18 -13.66 -7.75 0.67
C SER A 18 -12.76 -7.06 1.71
N MET A 19 -13.35 -6.48 2.76
CA MET A 19 -12.56 -5.90 3.86
C MET A 19 -11.80 -6.97 4.66
N MET A 20 -12.43 -8.11 4.93
CA MET A 20 -11.77 -9.23 5.59
C MET A 20 -10.62 -9.76 4.74
N LEU A 21 -10.81 -9.90 3.42
CA LEU A 21 -9.73 -10.29 2.50
C LEU A 21 -8.57 -9.30 2.54
N ALA A 22 -8.85 -7.99 2.57
CA ALA A 22 -7.82 -6.98 2.68
C ALA A 22 -7.02 -7.11 3.99
N ILE A 23 -7.69 -7.27 5.13
CA ILE A 23 -7.04 -7.48 6.43
C ILE A 23 -6.21 -8.78 6.41
N LEU A 24 -6.76 -9.86 5.86
CA LEU A 24 -6.07 -11.14 5.76
C LEU A 24 -4.84 -11.06 4.85
N ALA A 25 -4.90 -10.27 3.76
CA ALA A 25 -3.75 -10.07 2.88
C ALA A 25 -2.57 -9.44 3.65
N PHE A 26 -2.85 -8.45 4.50
CA PHE A 26 -1.84 -7.84 5.35
C PHE A 26 -1.40 -8.74 6.52
N ALA A 27 -2.31 -9.54 7.07
CA ALA A 27 -2.01 -10.49 8.14
C ALA A 27 -1.19 -11.71 7.68
N PHE A 28 -1.33 -12.11 6.41
CA PHE A 28 -0.80 -13.37 5.90
C PHE A 28 0.72 -13.54 6.09
N PRO A 29 1.58 -12.54 5.81
CA PRO A 29 3.02 -12.67 6.05
C PRO A 29 3.41 -12.90 7.52
N HIS A 30 2.53 -12.58 8.46
CA HIS A 30 2.75 -12.81 9.89
C HIS A 30 2.34 -14.21 10.35
N ALA A 31 1.54 -14.91 9.55
CA ALA A 31 1.06 -16.26 9.86
C ALA A 31 1.93 -17.37 9.25
N CYS A 32 2.85 -17.03 8.35
CA CYS A 32 3.73 -17.97 7.67
C CYS A 32 5.15 -17.94 8.25
N ASP A 33 5.76 -19.12 8.39
CA ASP A 33 7.17 -19.24 8.83
C ASP A 33 8.14 -18.65 7.80
N THR A 34 7.77 -18.73 6.52
CA THR A 34 8.49 -18.11 5.40
C THR A 34 7.72 -16.89 4.91
N PRO A 35 8.30 -15.68 4.97
CA PRO A 35 7.70 -14.49 4.36
C PRO A 35 7.47 -14.71 2.87
N PRO A 36 6.44 -14.10 2.26
CA PRO A 36 6.25 -14.15 0.81
C PRO A 36 7.46 -13.56 0.09
N ASP A 37 7.75 -14.13 -1.08
CA ASP A 37 8.67 -13.51 -2.02
C ASP A 37 8.04 -12.28 -2.68
N PHE A 38 8.76 -11.67 -3.61
CA PHE A 38 8.30 -10.44 -4.25
C PHE A 38 7.00 -10.64 -5.02
N ASP A 39 6.90 -11.68 -5.84
CA ASP A 39 5.68 -11.99 -6.59
C ASP A 39 4.50 -12.30 -5.66
N GLY A 40 4.73 -13.03 -4.56
CA GLY A 40 3.70 -13.26 -3.54
C GLY A 40 3.20 -11.97 -2.88
N ILE A 41 4.06 -10.98 -2.66
CA ILE A 41 3.64 -9.64 -2.19
C ILE A 41 2.79 -8.93 -3.25
N LEU A 42 3.16 -9.03 -4.52
CA LEU A 42 2.36 -8.47 -5.61
C LEU A 42 0.98 -9.14 -5.73
N ASP A 43 0.87 -10.44 -5.48
CA ASP A 43 -0.41 -11.13 -5.44
C ASP A 43 -1.30 -10.60 -4.31
N LEU A 44 -0.73 -10.35 -3.12
CA LEU A 44 -1.45 -9.73 -1.99
C LEU A 44 -1.93 -8.31 -2.33
N PHE A 45 -1.08 -7.50 -2.97
CA PHE A 45 -1.48 -6.18 -3.45
C PHE A 45 -2.49 -6.24 -4.61
N SER A 46 -2.43 -7.25 -5.47
CA SER A 46 -3.42 -7.49 -6.53
C SER A 46 -4.78 -7.86 -5.95
N LEU A 47 -4.80 -8.65 -4.86
CA LEU A 47 -6.01 -8.92 -4.10
C LEU A 47 -6.64 -7.63 -3.54
N MET A 48 -5.82 -6.72 -3.01
CA MET A 48 -6.25 -5.39 -2.57
C MET A 48 -6.84 -4.57 -3.72
N ARG A 49 -6.16 -4.55 -4.88
CA ARG A 49 -6.66 -3.88 -6.11
C ARG A 49 -8.04 -4.41 -6.50
N GLY A 50 -8.25 -5.72 -6.44
CA GLY A 50 -9.55 -6.35 -6.70
C GLY A 50 -10.63 -5.94 -5.70
N CYS A 51 -10.29 -5.85 -4.41
CA CYS A 51 -11.23 -5.42 -3.36
C CYS A 51 -11.72 -3.97 -3.56
N LYS A 52 -10.88 -3.08 -4.11
CA LYS A 52 -11.29 -1.72 -4.45
C LYS A 52 -12.37 -1.66 -5.52
N THR A 53 -12.34 -2.56 -6.50
CA THR A 53 -13.39 -2.63 -7.53
C THR A 53 -14.76 -2.89 -6.87
N VAL A 54 -14.82 -3.78 -5.88
CA VAL A 54 -16.05 -4.04 -5.10
C VAL A 54 -16.52 -2.78 -4.35
N TRP A 55 -15.57 -2.02 -3.79
CA TRP A 55 -15.85 -0.76 -3.09
C TRP A 55 -16.42 0.32 -4.01
N PHE A 56 -15.85 0.49 -5.21
CA PHE A 56 -16.29 1.51 -6.17
C PHE A 56 -17.59 1.18 -6.89
N LEU A 57 -18.00 -0.08 -6.94
CA LEU A 57 -19.29 -0.44 -7.49
C LEU A 57 -20.46 0.03 -6.59
N ASN A 58 -20.21 0.41 -5.33
CA ASN A 58 -21.28 0.69 -4.35
C ASN A 58 -20.99 1.86 -3.37
N PRO A 59 -20.58 3.05 -3.83
CA PRO A 59 -20.17 4.15 -2.94
C PRO A 59 -21.32 4.69 -2.07
N GLU A 60 -22.56 4.60 -2.54
CA GLU A 60 -23.75 5.13 -1.84
C GLU A 60 -24.37 4.14 -0.82
N SER A 61 -23.95 2.88 -0.82
CA SER A 61 -24.56 1.81 0.01
C SER A 61 -24.28 1.96 1.51
N LEU A 62 -23.22 2.68 1.88
CA LEU A 62 -22.72 2.71 3.26
C LEU A 62 -23.05 3.95 4.06
N ALA A 63 -23.37 5.07 3.40
CA ALA A 63 -23.52 6.35 4.07
C ALA A 63 -24.63 6.27 5.15
N GLY A 64 -24.29 6.58 6.39
CA GLY A 64 -25.23 6.54 7.53
C GLY A 64 -25.47 5.16 8.14
N THR A 65 -24.80 4.09 7.67
CA THR A 65 -24.93 2.75 8.25
C THR A 65 -24.03 2.56 9.48
N ALA A 66 -24.41 1.63 10.37
CA ALA A 66 -23.56 1.22 11.49
C ALA A 66 -22.20 0.65 11.02
N LEU A 67 -22.18 0.03 9.84
CA LEU A 67 -20.96 -0.49 9.22
C LEU A 67 -20.00 0.65 8.83
N ALA A 68 -20.49 1.75 8.27
CA ALA A 68 -19.65 2.92 7.97
C ALA A 68 -19.07 3.57 9.22
N GLN A 69 -19.85 3.64 10.31
CA GLN A 69 -19.35 4.13 11.59
C GLN A 69 -18.28 3.19 12.17
N TRP A 70 -18.49 1.88 12.07
CA TRP A 70 -17.51 0.87 12.48
C TRP A 70 -16.21 0.95 11.66
N ILE A 71 -16.31 1.10 10.33
CA ILE A 71 -15.16 1.32 9.45
C ILE A 71 -14.36 2.55 9.93
N LYS A 72 -15.04 3.69 10.11
CA LYS A 72 -14.40 4.93 10.55
C LYS A 72 -13.70 4.77 11.90
N ALA A 73 -14.29 4.03 12.83
CA ALA A 73 -13.67 3.76 14.14
C ALA A 73 -12.50 2.75 14.04
N THR A 74 -12.64 1.73 13.19
CA THR A 74 -11.66 0.62 13.06
C THR A 74 -10.41 1.07 12.31
N PHE A 75 -10.57 1.94 11.33
CA PHE A 75 -9.50 2.50 10.51
C PHE A 75 -9.18 3.95 10.89
N ALA A 76 -9.48 4.37 12.12
CA ALA A 76 -8.95 5.62 12.64
C ALA A 76 -7.43 5.49 12.86
N GLY A 77 -6.68 6.33 12.17
CA GLY A 77 -5.25 6.58 12.34
C GLY A 77 -4.99 8.03 12.78
N HIS A 78 -3.71 8.43 12.72
CA HIS A 78 -3.30 9.79 13.04
C HIS A 78 -2.71 10.43 11.80
N PRO A 79 -2.98 11.72 11.53
CA PRO A 79 -2.35 12.41 10.42
C PRO A 79 -0.83 12.50 10.62
N ILE A 80 -0.06 12.14 9.60
CA ILE A 80 1.41 12.22 9.59
C ILE A 80 1.85 13.12 8.45
N LYS A 81 2.51 14.23 8.81
CA LYS A 81 2.98 15.21 7.83
C LYS A 81 4.21 14.71 7.08
N MET A 82 4.32 15.08 5.81
CA MET A 82 5.53 14.91 5.01
C MET A 82 6.72 15.56 5.72
N LYS A 83 7.78 14.80 6.00
CA LYS A 83 9.04 15.39 6.50
C LYS A 83 9.87 15.90 5.32
N PRO A 84 10.65 16.99 5.48
CA PRO A 84 11.47 17.54 4.40
C PRO A 84 12.44 16.52 3.77
N GLU A 85 13.03 15.65 4.58
CA GLU A 85 13.91 14.57 4.13
C GLU A 85 13.18 13.54 3.27
N VAL A 86 11.91 13.25 3.59
CA VAL A 86 11.08 12.34 2.81
C VAL A 86 10.75 12.96 1.46
N ASP A 87 10.36 14.23 1.45
CA ASP A 87 10.09 14.99 0.23
C ASP A 87 11.32 15.07 -0.67
N HIS A 88 12.49 15.34 -0.10
CA HIS A 88 13.73 15.39 -0.86
C HIS A 88 14.07 14.06 -1.55
N GLN A 89 13.87 12.92 -0.89
CA GLN A 89 14.08 11.60 -1.51
C GLN A 89 13.11 11.34 -2.66
N PHE A 90 11.84 11.73 -2.53
CA PHE A 90 10.88 11.66 -3.64
C PHE A 90 11.26 12.55 -4.81
N GLN A 91 11.82 13.75 -4.57
CA GLN A 91 12.32 14.62 -5.63
C GLN A 91 13.50 13.97 -6.39
N ILE A 92 14.44 13.35 -5.66
CA ILE A 92 15.58 12.61 -6.26
C ILE A 92 15.06 11.45 -7.12
N LEU A 93 14.16 10.62 -6.59
CA LEU A 93 13.53 9.54 -7.33
C LEU A 93 12.86 10.08 -8.59
N ARG A 94 12.00 11.10 -8.45
CA ARG A 94 11.21 11.65 -9.53
C ARG A 94 12.05 12.22 -10.67
N ALA A 95 13.20 12.81 -10.37
CA ALA A 95 14.14 13.36 -11.35
C ALA A 95 14.83 12.27 -12.19
N ARG A 96 14.94 11.04 -11.66
CA ARG A 96 15.55 9.90 -12.34
C ARG A 96 14.58 9.19 -13.28
N LEU A 97 13.31 9.10 -12.91
CA LEU A 97 12.32 8.31 -13.64
C LEU A 97 12.10 8.84 -15.06
N LYS A 98 12.00 7.92 -16.01
CA LYS A 98 11.77 8.23 -17.44
C LYS A 98 10.42 7.76 -17.94
N ASP A 99 9.95 6.63 -17.42
CA ASP A 99 8.68 6.05 -17.86
C ASP A 99 7.50 6.85 -17.29
N PRO A 100 6.53 7.25 -18.13
CA PRO A 100 5.36 8.00 -17.67
C PRO A 100 4.54 7.31 -16.58
N ALA A 101 4.50 5.97 -16.56
CA ALA A 101 3.76 5.21 -15.56
C ALA A 101 4.43 5.25 -14.18
N ASP A 102 5.77 5.14 -14.13
CA ASP A 102 6.55 5.25 -12.89
C ASP A 102 6.48 6.67 -12.32
N ILE A 103 6.59 7.65 -13.21
CA ILE A 103 6.40 9.07 -12.91
C ILE A 103 5.03 9.32 -12.26
N LEU A 104 3.96 8.85 -12.91
CA LEU A 104 2.60 9.04 -12.41
C LEU A 104 2.40 8.36 -11.06
N ALA A 105 2.90 7.13 -10.89
CA ALA A 105 2.79 6.41 -9.62
C ALA A 105 3.52 7.13 -8.47
N THR A 106 4.68 7.72 -8.76
CA THR A 106 5.44 8.54 -7.80
C THR A 106 4.69 9.82 -7.43
N ASP A 107 4.18 10.56 -8.41
CA ASP A 107 3.41 11.78 -8.19
C ASP A 107 2.14 11.47 -7.36
N GLN A 108 1.46 10.35 -7.66
CA GLN A 108 0.32 9.86 -6.88
C GLN A 108 0.70 9.49 -5.44
N LEU A 109 1.90 8.94 -5.21
CA LEU A 109 2.38 8.59 -3.87
C LEU A 109 2.65 9.85 -3.04
N VAL A 110 3.34 10.83 -3.62
CA VAL A 110 3.61 12.12 -2.97
C VAL A 110 2.30 12.84 -2.64
N ASP A 111 1.36 12.87 -3.58
CA ASP A 111 0.02 13.44 -3.36
C ASP A 111 -0.74 12.72 -2.25
N PHE A 112 -0.67 11.38 -2.21
CA PHE A 112 -1.27 10.58 -1.14
C PHE A 112 -0.69 10.95 0.22
N ILE A 113 0.63 11.13 0.33
CA ILE A 113 1.26 11.52 1.60
C ILE A 113 0.84 12.94 2.01
N HIS A 114 0.88 13.91 1.09
CA HIS A 114 0.54 15.30 1.37
C HIS A 114 -0.94 15.53 1.71
N LYS A 115 -1.85 14.72 1.14
CA LYS A 115 -3.29 14.90 1.29
C LYS A 115 -3.88 13.90 2.26
N GLU A 116 -3.75 12.61 2.00
CA GLU A 116 -4.42 11.58 2.80
C GLU A 116 -3.65 11.29 4.10
N LEU A 117 -2.34 11.03 4.01
CA LEU A 117 -1.54 10.72 5.21
C LEU A 117 -1.45 11.93 6.15
N ALA A 118 -1.23 13.13 5.63
CA ALA A 118 -0.99 14.33 6.44
C ALA A 118 -2.24 15.02 7.02
N THR A 119 -3.45 14.71 6.51
CA THR A 119 -4.67 15.40 6.94
C THR A 119 -5.76 14.47 7.45
N SER A 120 -5.75 13.19 7.08
CA SER A 120 -6.82 12.27 7.44
C SER A 120 -6.57 11.63 8.80
N SER A 121 -7.60 11.66 9.65
CA SER A 121 -7.67 10.80 10.84
C SER A 121 -7.78 9.32 10.47
N ASP A 122 -7.77 8.94 9.19
CA ASP A 122 -7.77 7.56 8.71
C ASP A 122 -6.45 7.21 7.99
N GLY A 123 -5.48 8.15 7.95
CA GLY A 123 -4.34 8.17 7.02
C GLY A 123 -3.48 6.92 7.03
N VAL A 124 -2.89 6.57 8.19
CA VAL A 124 -2.00 5.39 8.31
C VAL A 124 -2.78 4.07 8.22
N SER A 125 -4.08 4.09 8.48
CA SER A 125 -4.91 2.88 8.48
C SER A 125 -5.16 2.33 7.08
N ASN A 126 -4.82 3.09 6.03
CA ASN A 126 -5.02 2.71 4.65
C ASN A 126 -3.69 2.41 3.93
N ILE A 127 -2.82 1.62 4.57
CA ILE A 127 -1.59 1.08 3.95
C ILE A 127 -1.83 0.19 2.72
N GLY A 128 -3.09 -0.05 2.35
CA GLY A 128 -3.44 -0.71 1.09
C GLY A 128 -3.90 0.27 0.02
N ARG A 129 -4.01 1.57 0.30
CA ARG A 129 -4.66 2.54 -0.58
C ARG A 129 -3.87 2.79 -1.84
N TRP A 130 -2.60 3.13 -1.71
CA TRP A 130 -1.78 3.54 -2.85
C TRP A 130 -1.65 2.43 -3.91
N PRO A 131 -1.40 1.15 -3.59
CA PRO A 131 -1.38 0.07 -4.58
C PRO A 131 -2.67 -0.06 -5.38
N THR A 132 -3.80 0.40 -4.83
CA THR A 132 -5.09 0.37 -5.51
C THR A 132 -5.30 1.58 -6.43
N MET A 133 -4.50 2.64 -6.31
CA MET A 133 -4.60 3.89 -7.07
C MET A 133 -3.69 3.94 -8.30
N VAL A 134 -2.58 3.20 -8.28
CA VAL A 134 -1.61 3.20 -9.39
C VAL A 134 -2.16 2.51 -10.63
N SER A 135 -1.75 3.02 -11.80
CA SER A 135 -2.22 2.52 -13.10
C SER A 135 -1.84 1.06 -13.36
N ASP A 136 -2.57 0.39 -14.25
CA ASP A 136 -2.21 -0.97 -14.70
C ASP A 136 -0.89 -0.98 -15.49
N ALA A 137 -0.55 0.14 -16.15
CA ALA A 137 0.73 0.30 -16.84
C ALA A 137 1.91 0.25 -15.86
N PHE A 138 1.81 0.95 -14.73
CA PHE A 138 2.80 0.87 -13.66
C PHE A 138 2.83 -0.55 -13.07
N TRP A 139 1.65 -1.11 -12.81
CA TRP A 139 1.53 -2.45 -12.22
C TRP A 139 2.22 -3.53 -13.06
N LEU A 140 2.03 -3.50 -14.38
CA LEU A 140 2.68 -4.42 -15.30
C LEU A 140 4.21 -4.30 -15.27
N ARG A 141 4.75 -3.08 -15.16
CA ARG A 141 6.19 -2.86 -15.05
C ARG A 141 6.76 -3.42 -13.75
N VAL A 142 6.03 -3.25 -12.64
CA VAL A 142 6.39 -3.87 -11.35
C VAL A 142 6.40 -5.40 -11.45
N GLN A 143 5.39 -6.01 -12.08
CA GLN A 143 5.34 -7.46 -12.33
C GLN A 143 6.46 -7.95 -13.23
N ASN A 144 6.93 -7.12 -14.16
CA ASN A 144 8.08 -7.42 -15.02
C ASN A 144 9.43 -7.15 -14.34
N HIS A 145 9.45 -6.79 -13.05
CA HIS A 145 10.65 -6.45 -12.30
C HIS A 145 11.46 -5.29 -12.91
N GLU A 146 10.79 -4.35 -13.56
CA GLU A 146 11.43 -3.15 -14.11
C GLU A 146 12.06 -2.33 -12.98
N VAL A 147 13.35 -2.05 -13.10
CA VAL A 147 14.18 -1.50 -12.02
C VAL A 147 13.63 -0.19 -11.46
N ASP A 148 13.22 0.73 -12.34
CA ASP A 148 12.65 2.01 -11.92
C ASP A 148 11.31 1.83 -11.19
N SER A 149 10.47 0.89 -11.62
CA SER A 149 9.20 0.58 -10.96
C SER A 149 9.39 -0.05 -9.58
N LEU A 150 10.39 -0.93 -9.44
CA LEU A 150 10.79 -1.50 -8.14
C LEU A 150 11.31 -0.42 -7.18
N LEU A 151 11.95 0.63 -7.68
CA LEU A 151 12.38 1.77 -6.85
C LEU A 151 11.20 2.62 -6.39
N VAL A 152 10.23 2.88 -7.25
CA VAL A 152 8.98 3.56 -6.85
C VAL A 152 8.28 2.74 -5.76
N LEU A 153 8.17 1.42 -5.96
CA LEU A 153 7.58 0.53 -4.97
C LEU A 153 8.41 0.47 -3.67
N SER A 154 9.73 0.55 -3.75
CA SER A 154 10.59 0.65 -2.55
C SER A 154 10.30 1.93 -1.76
N HIS A 155 10.05 3.06 -2.42
CA HIS A 155 9.72 4.31 -1.72
C HIS A 155 8.34 4.26 -1.05
N TYR A 156 7.46 3.37 -1.50
CA TYR A 156 6.20 3.12 -0.79
C TYR A 156 6.39 2.56 0.62
N SER A 157 7.55 1.95 0.92
CA SER A 157 7.88 1.46 2.26
C SER A 157 7.82 2.54 3.34
N VAL A 158 8.02 3.82 3.01
CA VAL A 158 7.89 4.93 3.98
C VAL A 158 6.46 5.09 4.49
N VAL A 159 5.46 4.76 3.66
CA VAL A 159 4.04 4.73 4.06
C VAL A 159 3.76 3.48 4.90
N LEU A 160 4.34 2.34 4.51
CA LEU A 160 4.18 1.08 5.25
C LEU A 160 4.86 1.09 6.62
N GLY A 161 5.96 1.85 6.76
CA GLY A 161 6.73 2.01 8.00
C GLY A 161 6.18 3.09 8.92
N ALA A 162 5.16 3.83 8.48
CA ALA A 162 4.50 4.83 9.30
C ALA A 162 3.82 4.20 10.54
N PRO A 163 3.80 4.90 11.70
CA PRO A 163 3.22 4.43 12.96
C PRO A 163 1.86 3.78 12.79
N ASN A 164 1.81 2.46 12.99
CA ASN A 164 0.59 1.68 12.90
C ASN A 164 0.28 0.98 14.23
N PHE A 165 -0.99 1.03 14.62
CA PHE A 165 -1.50 0.48 15.89
C PHE A 165 -2.12 -0.91 15.70
N ARG A 166 -1.92 -1.55 14.55
CA ARG A 166 -2.48 -2.86 14.21
C ARG A 166 -1.36 -3.88 14.01
N TRP A 167 -1.49 -5.03 14.66
CA TRP A 167 -0.49 -6.10 14.58
C TRP A 167 -0.31 -6.64 13.15
N TRP A 168 -1.39 -6.68 12.37
CA TRP A 168 -1.41 -7.23 11.01
C TRP A 168 -0.83 -6.29 9.95
N THR A 169 -0.41 -5.09 10.34
CA THR A 169 0.23 -4.09 9.45
C THR A 169 1.69 -3.83 9.83
N THR A 170 2.17 -4.40 10.92
CA THR A 170 3.50 -4.13 11.44
C THR A 170 4.57 -4.70 10.50
N ASN A 171 5.76 -4.08 10.40
CA ASN A 171 6.92 -4.57 9.65
C ASN A 171 6.74 -4.71 8.13
N TRP A 172 5.65 -4.22 7.54
CA TRP A 172 5.38 -4.33 6.11
C TRP A 172 6.39 -3.60 5.22
N ASP A 173 6.95 -2.51 5.72
CA ASP A 173 8.11 -1.83 5.16
C ASP A 173 9.29 -2.79 4.97
N SER A 174 9.68 -3.49 6.04
CA SER A 174 10.82 -4.41 6.03
C SER A 174 10.57 -5.65 5.18
N ILE A 175 9.32 -6.14 5.16
CA ILE A 175 8.88 -7.27 4.33
C ILE A 175 9.00 -6.87 2.85
N LEU A 176 8.44 -5.73 2.47
CA LEU A 176 8.49 -5.23 1.10
C LEU A 176 9.93 -4.96 0.64
N LEU A 177 10.72 -4.23 1.42
CA LEU A 177 12.08 -3.86 1.03
C LEU A 177 12.99 -5.08 0.91
N ARG A 178 12.83 -6.08 1.77
CA ARG A 178 13.58 -7.34 1.66
C ARG A 178 13.25 -8.06 0.37
N ALA A 179 11.95 -8.15 0.04
CA ALA A 179 11.51 -8.79 -1.19
C ALA A 179 12.02 -8.05 -2.44
N VAL A 180 11.94 -6.71 -2.47
CA VAL A 180 12.52 -5.92 -3.57
C VAL A 180 14.03 -6.11 -3.67
N ASN A 181 14.75 -6.10 -2.56
CA ASN A 181 16.18 -6.35 -2.55
C ASN A 181 16.54 -7.75 -3.07
N SER A 182 15.68 -8.75 -2.84
CA SER A 182 15.84 -10.09 -3.41
C SER A 182 15.48 -10.16 -4.89
N ALA A 183 14.51 -9.35 -5.35
CA ALA A 183 14.07 -9.31 -6.74
C ALA A 183 15.04 -8.56 -7.66
N LEU A 184 15.73 -7.53 -7.14
CA LEU A 184 16.76 -6.80 -7.89
C LEU A 184 17.98 -7.70 -8.16
N SER A 185 18.39 -7.78 -9.43
CA SER A 185 19.61 -8.50 -9.80
C SER A 185 20.86 -7.76 -9.28
N GLU A 186 21.97 -8.48 -9.07
CA GLU A 186 23.24 -7.87 -8.66
C GLU A 186 23.79 -6.87 -9.69
N HIS A 187 23.43 -7.02 -10.97
CA HIS A 187 23.74 -6.05 -12.00
C HIS A 187 22.97 -4.75 -11.77
N ASP A 188 21.66 -4.85 -11.55
CA ASP A 188 20.80 -3.68 -11.42
C ASP A 188 21.07 -2.94 -10.11
N LYS A 189 21.33 -3.68 -9.02
CA LYS A 189 21.79 -3.09 -7.75
C LYS A 189 23.03 -2.21 -7.95
N LYS A 190 23.99 -2.65 -8.77
CA LYS A 190 25.18 -1.86 -9.07
C LYS A 190 24.86 -0.66 -9.95
N LEU A 191 24.04 -0.85 -10.99
CA LEU A 191 23.67 0.20 -11.94
C LEU A 191 22.97 1.37 -11.24
N ILE A 192 22.16 1.07 -10.23
CA ILE A 192 21.35 2.05 -9.50
C ILE A 192 21.96 2.48 -8.18
N GLU A 193 23.16 1.97 -7.85
CA GLU A 193 23.82 2.18 -6.56
C GLU A 193 22.88 1.85 -5.39
N TRP A 194 22.20 0.71 -5.47
CA TRP A 194 21.21 0.27 -4.49
C TRP A 194 21.82 0.14 -3.09
N ASP A 195 21.36 0.99 -2.18
CA ASP A 195 21.73 0.97 -0.77
C ASP A 195 20.54 0.48 0.07
N TYR A 196 20.50 -0.83 0.31
CA TYR A 196 19.46 -1.45 1.11
C TYR A 196 19.38 -0.90 2.55
N PRO A 197 20.49 -0.77 3.30
CA PRO A 197 20.48 -0.10 4.61
C PRO A 197 19.93 1.33 4.58
N ALA A 198 20.30 2.14 3.59
CA ALA A 198 19.77 3.50 3.48
C ALA A 198 18.26 3.51 3.18
N MET A 199 17.78 2.58 2.34
CA MET A 199 16.35 2.46 2.06
C MET A 199 15.55 1.98 3.29
N MET A 200 16.11 1.07 4.10
CA MET A 200 15.51 0.69 5.38
C MET A 200 15.42 1.88 6.34
N LYS A 201 16.51 2.67 6.46
CA LYS A 201 16.50 3.90 7.25
C LYS A 201 15.48 4.92 6.72
N PHE A 202 15.32 5.00 5.41
CA PHE A 202 14.30 5.84 4.78
C PHE A 202 12.88 5.36 5.14
N ALA A 203 12.60 4.06 5.12
CA ALA A 203 11.31 3.54 5.55
C ALA A 203 10.99 3.84 7.03
N ASP A 204 12.04 3.83 7.87
CA ASP A 204 11.95 4.15 9.29
C ASP A 204 11.76 5.65 9.57
N SER A 205 11.71 6.51 8.54
CA SER A 205 11.62 7.97 8.69
C SER A 205 10.47 8.44 9.59
N TYR A 206 9.43 7.63 9.78
CA TYR A 206 8.28 7.96 10.62
C TYR A 206 8.18 7.16 11.93
N LYS A 207 9.05 6.17 12.17
CA LYS A 207 9.08 5.47 13.44
C LYS A 207 9.60 6.44 14.51
N GLU A 208 8.90 6.54 15.63
CA GLU A 208 9.36 7.31 16.78
C GLU A 208 10.65 6.66 17.34
N GLU A 209 11.62 7.47 17.76
CA GLU A 209 12.80 7.03 18.53
C GLU A 209 12.42 6.56 19.93
#